data_AF-A0A6H1A2E8-F1
#
_entry.id   AF-A0A6H1A2E8-F1
#
_cell.length_a   1.000
_cell.length_b   1.000
_cell.length_c   1.000
_cell.angle_alpha   90.00
_cell.angle_beta   90.00
_cell.angle_gamma   90.00
#
_symmetry.space_group_name_H-M   'P 1'
#
loop_
_entity.id
_entity.type
_entity.pdbx_description
1 polymer ?
#
loop_
_entity_poly.entity_id
_entity_poly.type
_entity_poly.pdbx_seq_one_letter_code
_entity_poly.pdbx_strand_id
1 'polypeptide(L)'
;MAESAEEHGLLEYESEFEVSVDRGQVVAHVNDLANGRFFDGMALKDDGTYEGVDVLYGDEERSSTQVAFDESISVDSPAQATLVSGETVDITSVVVVRVPA
;
A
#
# COMPACT_ATOMS: atom_id res chain seq x y z
N MET A 1 3.03 19.70 2.28
CA MET A 1 1.56 19.60 2.18
C MET A 1 1.21 18.16 1.85
N ALA A 2 1.50 17.65 0.64
CA ALA A 2 1.32 16.23 0.32
C ALA A 2 2.25 15.28 1.12
N GLU A 3 3.57 15.49 1.10
CA GLU A 3 4.53 14.65 1.86
C GLU A 3 4.26 14.64 3.38
N SER A 4 3.82 15.79 3.92
CA SER A 4 3.39 15.90 5.32
C SER A 4 2.05 15.21 5.60
N ALA A 5 1.18 15.07 4.61
CA ALA A 5 -0.10 14.36 4.73
C ALA A 5 0.11 12.85 4.61
N GLU A 6 0.97 12.41 3.69
CA GLU A 6 1.43 11.02 3.58
C GLU A 6 2.00 10.54 4.93
N GLU A 7 2.99 11.26 5.46
CA GLU A 7 3.60 10.92 6.76
C GLU A 7 2.55 10.86 7.88
N HIS A 8 1.61 11.81 7.92
CA HIS A 8 0.55 11.84 8.91
C HIS A 8 -0.39 10.64 8.77
N GLY A 9 -0.86 10.32 7.56
CA GLY A 9 -1.75 9.19 7.30
C GLY A 9 -1.09 7.85 7.65
N LEU A 10 0.19 7.67 7.34
CA LEU A 10 0.93 6.47 7.72
C LEU A 10 1.09 6.37 9.25
N LEU A 11 1.36 7.48 9.94
CA LEU A 11 1.44 7.49 11.41
C LEU A 11 0.10 7.19 12.08
N GLU A 12 -1.01 7.71 11.54
CA GLU A 12 -2.35 7.39 12.01
C GLU A 12 -2.65 5.90 11.84
N TYR A 13 -2.31 5.34 10.67
CA TYR A 13 -2.44 3.91 10.40
C TYR A 13 -1.60 3.06 11.37
N GLU A 14 -0.31 3.38 11.55
CA GLU A 14 0.56 2.68 12.51
C GLU A 14 -0.02 2.72 13.93
N SER A 15 -0.58 3.85 14.35
CA SER A 15 -1.18 4.00 15.68
C SER A 15 -2.52 3.27 15.83
N GLU A 16 -3.34 3.23 14.78
CA GLU A 16 -4.66 2.57 14.82
C GLU A 16 -4.51 1.06 14.84
N PHE A 17 -3.58 0.52 14.04
CA PHE A 17 -3.38 -0.92 13.88
C PHE A 17 -2.25 -1.47 14.75
N GLU A 18 -1.53 -0.62 15.48
CA GLU A 18 -0.37 -0.98 16.32
C GLU A 18 0.72 -1.76 15.55
N VAL A 19 0.89 -1.41 14.27
CA VAL A 19 1.87 -2.01 13.35
C VAL A 19 2.95 -1.01 12.96
N SER A 20 4.05 -1.50 12.38
CA SER A 20 5.05 -0.66 11.69
C SER A 20 4.85 -0.75 10.18
N VAL A 21 4.99 0.38 9.51
CA VAL A 21 4.86 0.49 8.05
C VAL A 21 6.25 0.67 7.43
N ASP A 22 6.60 -0.19 6.47
CA ASP A 22 7.75 0.05 5.59
C ASP A 22 7.36 1.12 4.56
N ARG A 23 8.03 2.28 4.63
CA ARG A 23 7.78 3.45 3.78
C ARG A 23 8.69 3.51 2.56
N GLY A 24 9.34 2.38 2.23
CA GLY A 24 10.20 2.25 1.07
C GLY A 24 9.37 2.29 -0.21
N GLN A 25 9.69 3.22 -1.11
CA GLN A 25 9.03 3.29 -2.42
C GLN A 25 9.44 2.10 -3.30
N VAL A 26 8.64 1.04 -3.26
CA VAL A 26 8.81 -0.17 -4.04
C VAL A 26 7.62 -0.40 -4.96
N VAL A 27 7.88 -0.95 -6.14
CA VAL A 27 6.83 -1.28 -7.10
C VAL A 27 6.33 -2.70 -6.86
N ALA A 28 5.03 -2.83 -6.69
CA ALA A 28 4.33 -4.10 -6.60
C ALA A 28 3.81 -4.53 -7.97
N HIS A 29 3.86 -5.83 -8.23
CA HIS A 29 3.41 -6.44 -9.48
C HIS A 29 2.51 -7.63 -9.21
N VAL A 30 1.40 -7.73 -9.93
CA VAL A 30 0.65 -8.99 -10.06
C VAL A 30 1.15 -9.70 -11.30
N ASN A 31 1.48 -10.99 -11.20
CA ASN A 31 2.20 -11.75 -12.25
C ASN A 31 1.60 -11.61 -13.67
N ASP A 32 0.28 -11.44 -13.77
CA ASP A 32 -0.45 -11.36 -15.04
C ASP A 32 -0.81 -9.92 -15.45
N LEU A 33 -0.43 -8.90 -14.67
CA LEU A 33 -0.66 -7.49 -14.99
C LEU A 33 0.63 -6.82 -15.48
N ALA A 34 0.55 -6.19 -16.64
CA ALA A 34 1.67 -5.44 -17.23
C ALA A 34 2.04 -4.18 -16.44
N ASN A 35 1.10 -3.62 -15.66
CA ASN A 35 1.31 -2.41 -14.89
C ASN A 35 1.65 -2.79 -13.44
N GLY A 36 2.64 -2.10 -12.86
CA GLY A 36 2.91 -2.16 -11.42
C GLY A 36 2.22 -1.03 -10.67
N ARG A 37 2.18 -1.14 -9.34
CA ARG A 37 1.62 -0.13 -8.42
C ARG A 37 2.64 0.24 -7.35
N PHE A 38 2.77 1.53 -7.07
CA PHE A 38 3.44 2.00 -5.85
C PHE A 38 2.40 2.18 -4.75
N PHE A 39 2.83 1.92 -3.53
CA PHE A 39 2.10 2.25 -2.30
C PHE A 39 2.95 3.22 -1.48
N ASP A 40 2.30 4.05 -0.67
CA ASP A 40 2.99 4.97 0.24
C ASP A 40 3.60 4.21 1.44
N GLY A 41 2.97 3.09 1.80
CA GLY A 41 3.43 2.22 2.87
C GLY A 41 3.09 0.75 2.65
N MET A 42 3.84 -0.11 3.32
CA MET A 42 3.63 -1.56 3.36
C MET A 42 3.56 -2.03 4.81
N ALA A 43 2.43 -2.57 5.22
CA ALA A 43 2.21 -3.03 6.59
C ALA A 43 2.20 -4.56 6.66
N LEU A 44 2.99 -5.13 7.57
CA LEU A 44 2.95 -6.58 7.84
C LEU A 44 1.67 -6.93 8.63
N LYS A 45 0.95 -7.94 8.16
CA LYS A 45 -0.24 -8.49 8.82
C LYS A 45 0.13 -9.70 9.68
N ASP A 46 -0.75 -10.03 10.62
CA ASP A 46 -0.58 -11.18 11.53
C ASP A 46 -0.42 -12.53 10.80
N ASP A 47 -0.96 -12.66 9.59
CA ASP A 47 -0.85 -13.87 8.76
C ASP A 47 0.48 -13.98 8.00
N GLY A 48 1.37 -13.00 8.15
CA GLY A 48 2.68 -12.95 7.49
C GLY A 48 2.66 -12.35 6.08
N THR A 49 1.49 -11.97 5.57
CA THR A 49 1.35 -11.22 4.31
C THR A 49 1.37 -9.71 4.57
N TYR A 50 1.42 -8.92 3.50
CA TYR A 50 1.45 -7.46 3.60
C TYR A 50 0.15 -6.83 3.09
N GLU A 51 -0.14 -5.64 3.63
CA GLU A 51 -1.15 -4.71 3.15
C GLU A 51 -0.47 -3.48 2.54
N GLY A 52 -0.86 -3.12 1.32
CA GLY A 52 -0.44 -1.87 0.69
C GLY A 52 -1.28 -0.70 1.23
N VAL A 53 -0.62 0.34 1.73
CA VAL A 53 -1.25 1.54 2.27
C VAL A 53 -1.12 2.69 1.26
N ASP A 54 -2.24 3.27 0.89
CA ASP A 54 -2.35 4.40 -0.06
C ASP A 54 -2.99 5.59 0.67
N VAL A 55 -2.29 6.70 0.78
CA VAL A 55 -2.73 7.91 1.49
C VAL A 55 -3.26 8.92 0.48
N LEU A 56 -4.49 9.38 0.69
CA LEU A 56 -5.11 10.43 -0.12
C LEU A 56 -5.33 11.67 0.73
N TYR A 57 -4.92 12.84 0.23
CA TYR A 57 -5.12 14.11 0.90
C TYR A 57 -6.27 14.92 0.28
N GLY A 58 -7.17 15.42 1.14
CA GLY A 58 -8.31 16.23 0.73
C GLY A 58 -9.23 15.49 -0.25
N ASP A 59 -9.46 16.07 -1.42
CA ASP A 59 -10.34 15.55 -2.47
C ASP A 59 -9.61 14.63 -3.47
N GLU A 60 -8.41 14.15 -3.14
CA GLU A 60 -7.70 13.19 -3.99
C GLU A 60 -8.48 11.88 -4.17
N GLU A 61 -8.43 11.38 -5.40
CA GLU A 61 -9.08 10.13 -5.81
C GLU A 61 -8.08 9.22 -6.52
N ARG A 62 -8.24 7.91 -6.31
CA ARG A 62 -7.50 6.91 -7.06
C ARG A 62 -7.92 6.93 -8.53
N SER A 63 -6.96 6.78 -9.42
CA SER A 63 -7.24 6.55 -10.84
C SER A 63 -7.94 5.20 -11.07
N SER A 64 -8.67 5.06 -12.18
CA SER A 64 -9.31 3.78 -12.56
C SER A 64 -8.32 2.63 -12.70
N THR A 65 -7.09 2.92 -13.14
CA THR A 65 -6.01 1.92 -13.23
C THR A 65 -5.56 1.44 -11.86
N GLN A 66 -5.46 2.34 -10.88
CA GLN A 66 -5.13 1.96 -9.49
C GLN A 66 -6.24 1.12 -8.88
N VAL A 67 -7.50 1.52 -9.06
CA VAL A 67 -8.66 0.74 -8.57
C VAL A 67 -8.66 -0.66 -9.17
N ALA A 68 -8.47 -0.79 -10.49
CA ALA A 68 -8.43 -2.10 -11.15
C ALA A 68 -7.26 -2.98 -10.69
N PHE A 69 -6.10 -2.38 -10.37
CA PHE A 69 -4.99 -3.10 -9.78
C PHE A 69 -5.33 -3.60 -8.38
N ASP A 70 -5.88 -2.73 -7.53
CA ASP A 70 -6.25 -3.08 -6.14
C ASP A 70 -7.30 -4.18 -6.08
N GLU A 71 -8.30 -4.13 -6.98
CA GLU A 71 -9.35 -5.15 -7.08
C GLU A 71 -8.82 -6.50 -7.60
N SER A 72 -7.64 -6.54 -8.22
CA SER A 72 -7.00 -7.78 -8.66
C SER A 72 -6.22 -8.49 -7.55
N ILE A 73 -5.91 -7.77 -6.45
CA ILE A 73 -5.15 -8.32 -5.33
C ILE A 73 -6.07 -9.16 -4.45
N SER A 74 -5.59 -10.35 -4.11
CA SER A 74 -6.25 -11.23 -3.15
C SER A 74 -5.24 -12.20 -2.56
N VAL A 75 -5.66 -12.99 -1.57
CA VAL A 75 -4.82 -14.08 -1.01
C VAL A 75 -4.43 -15.10 -2.09
N ASP A 76 -5.31 -15.39 -3.05
CA ASP A 76 -5.04 -16.35 -4.13
C ASP A 76 -4.26 -15.73 -5.31
N SER A 77 -4.25 -14.40 -5.41
CA SER A 77 -3.54 -13.64 -6.44
C SER A 77 -2.85 -12.42 -5.80
N PRO A 78 -1.79 -12.64 -5.00
CA PRO A 78 -1.09 -11.55 -4.34
C PRO A 78 -0.32 -10.70 -5.36
N ALA A 79 -0.17 -9.41 -5.04
CA ALA A 79 0.87 -8.61 -5.67
C ALA A 79 2.20 -8.86 -4.95
N GLN A 80 3.30 -8.89 -5.70
CA GLN A 80 4.64 -9.10 -5.15
C GLN A 80 5.45 -7.82 -5.26
N ALA A 81 6.14 -7.48 -4.17
CA ALA A 81 7.09 -6.38 -4.13
C ALA A 81 8.39 -6.85 -3.47
N THR A 82 9.51 -6.28 -3.88
CA THR A 82 10.80 -6.49 -3.20
C THR A 82 11.09 -5.26 -2.36
N LEU A 83 11.05 -5.41 -1.03
CA LEU A 83 11.36 -4.37 -0.06
C LEU A 83 12.79 -3.86 -0.23
N VAL A 84 13.09 -2.68 0.32
CA VAL A 84 14.45 -2.10 0.30
C VAL A 84 15.47 -3.01 1.01
N SER A 85 15.00 -3.80 1.98
CA SER A 85 15.79 -4.86 2.66
C SER A 85 16.24 -5.99 1.72
N GLY A 86 15.61 -6.12 0.54
CA GLY A 86 15.83 -7.20 -0.42
C GLY A 86 14.87 -8.39 -0.24
N GLU A 87 13.98 -8.36 0.75
CA GLU A 87 12.94 -9.36 0.95
C GLU A 87 11.82 -9.19 -0.08
N THR A 88 11.44 -10.27 -0.78
CA THR A 88 10.23 -10.29 -1.61
C THR A 88 9.04 -10.69 -0.75
N VAL A 89 7.98 -9.90 -0.81
CA VAL A 89 6.78 -10.04 0.03
C VAL A 89 5.52 -10.15 -0.81
N ASP A 90 4.53 -10.87 -0.28
CA ASP A 90 3.21 -11.00 -0.88
C ASP A 90 2.24 -10.00 -0.24
N ILE A 91 1.64 -9.16 -1.08
CA ILE A 91 0.62 -8.17 -0.72
C ILE A 91 -0.74 -8.77 -1.07
N THR A 92 -1.62 -8.88 -0.06
CA THR A 92 -2.93 -9.56 -0.22
C THR A 92 -4.11 -8.64 -0.03
N SER A 93 -3.89 -7.41 0.41
CA SER A 93 -4.93 -6.38 0.55
C SER A 93 -4.35 -4.97 0.35
N VAL A 94 -5.25 -4.02 0.14
CA VAL A 94 -4.94 -2.60 0.02
C VAL A 94 -5.91 -1.81 0.89
N VAL A 95 -5.38 -0.85 1.63
CA VAL A 95 -6.16 0.09 2.44
C VAL A 95 -5.90 1.52 1.97
N VAL A 96 -6.96 2.32 1.94
CA VAL A 96 -6.89 3.75 1.63
C VAL A 96 -7.08 4.55 2.90
N VAL A 97 -6.08 5.35 3.26
CA VAL A 97 -6.13 6.28 4.39
C VAL A 97 -6.44 7.67 3.84
N ARG A 98 -7.49 8.32 4.35
CA ARG A 98 -7.90 9.66 3.90
C ARG A 98 -7.55 10.71 4.94
N VAL A 99 -6.66 11.61 4.57
CA VAL A 99 -6.27 12.75 5.41
C VAL A 99 -7.05 13.99 4.96
N PRO A 100 -7.83 14.65 5.84
CA PRO A 100 -8.57 15.85 5.49
C PRO A 100 -7.64 17.05 5.19
N ALA A 101 -8.12 17.98 4.35
CA ALA A 101 -7.37 19.15 3.90
C ALA A 101 -7.06 20.17 5.02
#